data_AF-A0A7X6PQ82-F1
#
_entry.id   AF-A0A7X6PQ82-F1
#
_cell.length_a   1.000
_cell.length_b   1.000
_cell.length_c   1.000
_cell.angle_alpha   90.00
_cell.angle_beta   90.00
_cell.angle_gamma   90.00
#
_symmetry.space_group_name_H-M   'P 1'
#
loop_
_entity.id
_entity.type
_entity.pdbx_description
1 polymer ?
#
loop_
_entity_poly.entity_id
_entity_poly.type
_entity_poly.pdbx_seq_one_letter_code
_entity_poly.pdbx_strand_id
1 'polypeptide(L)' 'AWAGTGVAMGNARDSVKDVADFTTGTNDEGGLAQVLERWF' A
#
# COMPACT_ATOMS: atom_id res chain seq x y z
N ALA A 1 -12.02 -2.92 -10.93
CA ALA A 1 -11.47 -2.68 -9.58
C ALA A 1 -12.30 -1.61 -8.87
N TRP A 2 -12.34 -1.61 -7.53
CA TRP A 2 -13.08 -0.58 -6.77
C TRP A 2 -12.28 0.72 -6.66
N ALA A 3 -11.00 0.63 -6.28
CA ALA A 3 -10.04 1.72 -6.41
C ALA A 3 -9.35 1.67 -7.79
N GLY A 4 -8.82 2.81 -8.25
CA GLY A 4 -7.98 2.87 -9.45
C GLY A 4 -6.62 2.18 -9.26
N THR A 5 -6.06 2.26 -8.04
CA THR A 5 -4.85 1.56 -7.62
C THR A 5 -5.03 1.11 -6.17
N GLY A 6 -4.96 -0.19 -5.91
CA GLY A 6 -4.94 -0.76 -4.56
C GLY A 6 -3.52 -0.86 -4.03
N VAL A 7 -3.25 -0.30 -2.85
CA VAL A 7 -1.95 -0.41 -2.17
C VAL A 7 -2.12 -1.08 -0.82
N ALA A 8 -1.34 -2.13 -0.56
CA ALA A 8 -1.26 -2.78 0.74
C ALA A 8 -0.11 -2.19 1.57
N MET A 9 -0.29 -2.10 2.90
CA MET A 9 0.80 -1.77 3.83
C MET A 9 1.74 -2.96 4.00
N GLY A 10 3.01 -2.71 4.33
CA GLY A 10 4.00 -3.77 4.56
C GLY A 10 3.63 -4.73 5.70
N ASN A 11 2.89 -4.23 6.69
CA ASN A 11 2.37 -5.01 7.82
C ASN A 11 0.91 -5.47 7.63
N ALA A 12 0.35 -5.35 6.42
CA ALA A 12 -0.96 -5.91 6.11
C ALA A 12 -0.92 -7.45 6.13
N ARG A 13 -2.09 -8.07 6.30
CA ARG A 13 -2.27 -9.52 6.13
C ARG A 13 -1.92 -9.94 4.70
N ASP A 14 -1.40 -11.14 4.54
CA ASP A 14 -0.99 -11.66 3.22
C ASP A 14 -2.14 -11.65 2.22
N SER A 15 -3.36 -12.01 2.66
CA SER A 15 -4.56 -11.96 1.83
C SER A 15 -4.89 -10.57 1.26
N VAL A 16 -4.38 -9.49 1.88
CA VAL A 16 -4.53 -8.11 1.38
C VAL A 16 -3.41 -7.77 0.41
N LYS A 17 -2.18 -8.23 0.68
CA LYS A 17 -1.04 -8.06 -0.23
C LYS A 17 -1.24 -8.80 -1.54
N ASP A 18 -1.83 -9.99 -1.50
CA ASP A 18 -2.09 -10.85 -2.66
C ASP A 18 -3.05 -10.23 -3.68
N VAL A 19 -3.90 -9.29 -3.25
CA VAL A 19 -4.90 -8.61 -4.10
C VAL A 19 -4.56 -7.15 -4.38
N ALA A 20 -3.43 -6.65 -3.88
CA ALA A 20 -3.00 -5.27 -4.08
C ALA A 20 -2.11 -5.14 -5.32
N ASP A 21 -2.19 -4.01 -6.01
CA ASP A 21 -1.34 -3.71 -7.17
C ASP A 21 0.11 -3.41 -6.74
N PHE A 22 0.30 -2.91 -5.51
CA PHE A 22 1.61 -2.64 -4.92
C PHE A 22 1.57 -2.76 -3.39
N THR A 23 2.69 -3.10 -2.77
CA THR A 23 2.85 -3.07 -1.30
C THR A 23 3.85 -1.97 -0.91
N THR A 24 3.41 -1.04 -0.07
CA THR A 24 4.26 0.02 0.51
C THR A 24 4.89 -0.42 1.83
N GLY A 25 5.66 0.45 2.48
CA GLY A 25 6.20 0.22 3.83
C GLY A 25 5.11 -0.01 4.89
N THR A 26 5.50 -0.34 6.11
CA THR A 26 4.59 -0.41 7.25
C THR A 26 4.06 0.97 7.66
N ASN A 27 3.05 1.01 8.52
CA ASN A 27 2.59 2.29 9.08
C ASN A 27 3.69 2.97 9.93
N ASP A 28 4.52 2.19 10.62
CA ASP A 28 5.62 2.70 11.46
C ASP A 28 6.74 3.32 10.61
N GLU A 29 6.89 2.86 9.37
CA GLU A 29 7.82 3.41 8.36
C GLU A 29 7.18 4.53 7.51
N GLY A 30 5.95 4.96 7.84
CA GLY A 30 5.26 6.00 7.10
C GLY A 30 4.81 5.58 5.70
N GLY A 31 4.44 4.31 5.49
CA GLY A 31 4.10 3.76 4.16
C GLY A 31 3.04 4.54 3.37
N LEU A 32 2.11 5.23 4.03
CA LEU A 32 1.16 6.13 3.36
C LEU A 32 1.84 7.39 2.81
N ALA A 33 2.78 7.99 3.54
CA ALA A 33 3.52 9.15 3.06
C ALA A 33 4.34 8.79 1.81
N GLN A 34 4.99 7.63 1.81
CA GLN A 34 5.74 7.11 0.65
C GLN A 34 4.86 6.97 -0.60
N VAL A 35 3.61 6.54 -0.42
CA VAL A 35 2.61 6.45 -1.50
C VAL A 35 2.27 7.85 -2.04
N LEU A 36 2.01 8.80 -1.16
CA LEU A 36 1.67 10.16 -1.56
C LEU A 36 2.86 10.82 -2.29
N GLU A 37 4.06 10.77 -1.75
CA GLU A 37 5.28 11.34 -2.35
C GLU A 37 5.62 10.76 -3.73
N ARG A 38 5.25 9.50 -4.00
CA ARG A 38 5.48 8.88 -5.31
C ARG A 38 4.52 9.40 -6.38
N TRP A 39 3.31 9.82 -6.02
CA TRP A 39 2.23 10.08 -6.98
C TRP A 39 1.65 11.50 -6.93
N PHE A 40 1.95 12.32 -5.93
CA PHE A 40 1.46 13.69 -5.75
C PHE A 40 2.58 14.63 -5.31
#